data_AF-Q8YWP5-F1
#
_entry.id   AF-Q8YWP5-F1
#
_cell.length_a   1.000
_cell.length_b   1.000
_cell.length_c   1.000
_cell.angle_alpha   90.00
_cell.angle_beta   90.00
_cell.angle_gamma   90.00
#
_symmetry.space_group_name_H-M   'P 1'
#
loop_
_entity.id
_entity.type
_entity.pdbx_description
1 polymer ?
#
loop_
_entity_poly.entity_id
_entity_poly.type
_entity_poly.pdbx_seq_one_letter_code
_entity_poly.pdbx_strand_id
1 'polypeptide(L)'
;MNEQTLLERITFNPQIFGGKPIIRGRRLAVEHILGMLAVGDTIETLLEAYPWLEREDIQACLIYARRLVGHERVEPLLIESPR
;
A
#
# COMPACT_ATOMS: atom_id res chain seq x y z
N MET A 1 9.94 -12.91 -9.28
CA MET A 1 9.91 -11.45 -9.52
C MET A 1 10.76 -10.76 -8.47
N ASN A 2 11.47 -9.68 -8.79
CA ASN A 2 12.19 -8.89 -7.78
C ASN A 2 11.31 -7.76 -7.24
N GLU A 3 11.73 -7.13 -6.15
CA GLU A 3 10.96 -6.07 -5.48
C GLU A 3 10.71 -4.85 -6.38
N GLN A 4 11.68 -4.49 -7.22
CA GLN A 4 11.58 -3.33 -8.11
C GLN A 4 10.47 -3.54 -9.16
N THR A 5 10.43 -4.71 -9.80
CA THR A 5 9.39 -5.06 -10.78
C THR A 5 8.00 -5.13 -10.14
N LEU A 6 7.89 -5.52 -8.86
CA LEU A 6 6.62 -5.47 -8.14
C LEU A 6 6.14 -4.03 -7.94
N LEU A 7 7.04 -3.12 -7.60
CA LEU A 7 6.67 -1.72 -7.36
C LEU A 7 6.25 -0.97 -8.62
N GLU A 8 6.68 -1.39 -9.81
CA GLU A 8 6.20 -0.85 -11.09
C GLU A 8 4.68 -1.03 -11.27
N ARG A 9 4.07 -1.98 -10.54
CA ARG A 9 2.62 -2.20 -10.53
C ARG A 9 1.87 -1.12 -9.75
N ILE A 10 2.56 -0.32 -8.92
CA ILE A 10 2.00 0.83 -8.24
C ILE A 10 2.28 2.08 -9.06
N THR A 11 1.23 2.72 -9.55
CA THR A 11 1.31 3.92 -10.37
C THR A 11 0.62 5.10 -9.69
N PHE A 12 0.81 6.30 -10.25
CA PHE A 12 0.28 7.54 -9.71
C PHE A 12 -0.32 8.34 -10.85
N ASN A 13 -1.54 8.84 -10.65
CA ASN A 13 -2.19 9.72 -11.62
C ASN A 13 -2.91 10.85 -10.86
N PRO A 14 -2.49 12.13 -11.00
CA PRO A 14 -3.13 13.25 -10.32
C PRO A 14 -4.65 13.36 -10.56
N GLN A 15 -5.14 12.84 -11.70
CA GLN A 15 -6.56 12.84 -12.06
C GLN A 15 -7.38 11.72 -11.38
N ILE A 16 -6.71 10.77 -10.71
CA ILE A 16 -7.36 9.64 -10.02
C ILE A 16 -7.06 9.76 -8.53
N PHE A 17 -8.12 9.86 -7.71
CA PHE A 17 -8.01 9.99 -6.25
C PHE A 17 -7.04 11.09 -5.79
N GLY A 18 -6.87 12.16 -6.56
CA GLY A 18 -5.93 13.24 -6.24
C GLY A 18 -4.46 12.82 -6.24
N GLY A 19 -4.08 11.82 -7.03
CA GLY A 19 -2.69 11.37 -7.13
C GLY A 19 -2.28 10.30 -6.13
N LYS A 20 -3.24 9.69 -5.40
CA LYS A 20 -2.94 8.56 -4.52
C LYS A 20 -2.29 7.39 -5.29
N PRO A 21 -1.46 6.56 -4.64
CA PRO A 21 -0.92 5.35 -5.23
C PRO A 21 -2.05 4.39 -5.63
N ILE A 22 -2.05 3.95 -6.89
CA ILE A 22 -3.06 3.09 -7.49
C ILE A 22 -2.44 1.87 -8.18
N ILE A 23 -3.24 0.82 -8.37
CA ILE A 23 -2.76 -0.43 -8.98
C ILE A 23 -2.86 -0.34 -10.51
N ARG A 24 -1.71 -0.36 -11.19
CA ARG A 24 -1.59 -0.42 -12.67
C ARG A 24 -2.46 0.61 -13.40
N GLY A 25 -2.61 1.81 -12.84
CA GLY A 25 -3.41 2.91 -13.41
C GLY A 25 -4.93 2.73 -13.26
N ARG A 26 -5.38 1.69 -12.58
CA ARG A 26 -6.81 1.42 -12.32
C ARG A 26 -7.28 2.22 -11.10
N ARG A 27 -8.58 2.51 -11.03
CA ARG A 27 -9.19 3.26 -9.92
C ARG A 27 -9.36 2.40 -8.66
N LEU A 28 -8.30 1.69 -8.25
CA LEU A 28 -8.20 0.97 -6.99
C LEU A 28 -6.91 1.39 -6.30
N ALA A 29 -7.06 2.05 -5.15
CA ALA A 29 -5.95 2.64 -4.42
C ALA A 29 -5.25 1.58 -3.54
N VAL A 30 -3.94 1.76 -3.33
CA VAL A 30 -3.15 0.90 -2.43
C VAL A 30 -3.73 0.90 -1.02
N GLU A 31 -4.15 2.06 -0.53
CA GLU A 31 -4.80 2.19 0.80
C GLU A 31 -6.04 1.31 0.95
N HIS A 32 -6.79 1.09 -0.14
CA HIS A 32 -8.01 0.29 -0.12
C HIS A 32 -7.69 -1.19 0.07
N ILE A 33 -6.69 -1.71 -0.67
CA ILE A 33 -6.18 -3.07 -0.51
C ILE A 33 -5.71 -3.31 0.92
N LEU A 34 -4.89 -2.38 1.44
CA LEU A 34 -4.37 -2.48 2.80
C LEU A 34 -5.49 -2.41 3.85
N GLY A 35 -6.52 -1.60 3.61
CA GLY A 35 -7.70 -1.50 4.47
C GLY A 35 -8.49 -2.81 4.55
N MET A 36 -8.76 -3.45 3.40
CA MET A 36 -9.42 -4.76 3.34
C MET A 36 -8.62 -5.82 4.09
N LEU A 37 -7.31 -5.91 3.82
CA LEU A 37 -6.43 -6.84 4.53
C LEU A 37 -6.40 -6.58 6.05
N ALA A 38 -6.43 -5.32 6.47
CA ALA A 38 -6.42 -4.96 7.89
C ALA A 38 -7.69 -5.38 8.64
N VAL A 39 -8.83 -5.49 7.96
CA VAL A 39 -10.09 -5.97 8.56
C VAL A 39 -10.29 -7.49 8.44
N GLY A 40 -9.31 -8.20 7.86
CA GLY A 40 -9.28 -9.66 7.82
C GLY A 40 -9.66 -10.29 6.48
N ASP A 41 -9.83 -9.50 5.41
CA ASP A 41 -10.00 -10.06 4.08
C ASP A 41 -8.74 -10.86 3.65
N THR A 42 -8.95 -11.97 2.96
CA THR A 42 -7.85 -12.81 2.46
C THR A 42 -7.48 -12.41 1.04
N ILE A 43 -6.28 -12.81 0.60
CA ILE A 43 -5.87 -12.60 -0.79
C ILE A 43 -6.91 -13.16 -1.76
N GLU A 44 -7.47 -14.33 -1.45
CA GLU A 44 -8.48 -15.01 -2.25
C GLU A 44 -9.75 -14.17 -2.36
N THR A 45 -10.27 -13.60 -1.26
CA THR A 45 -11.47 -12.75 -1.32
C THR A 45 -11.23 -11.47 -2.12
N LEU A 46 -10.03 -10.87 -2.04
CA LEU A 46 -9.67 -9.73 -2.88
C LEU A 46 -9.63 -10.09 -4.38
N LEU A 47 -9.07 -11.26 -4.74
CA LEU A 47 -9.01 -11.70 -6.13
C LEU A 47 -10.39 -12.03 -6.69
N GLU A 48 -11.29 -12.55 -5.86
CA GLU A 48 -12.69 -12.78 -6.22
C GLU A 48 -13.46 -11.45 -6.41
N ALA A 49 -13.25 -10.48 -5.52
CA ALA A 49 -13.90 -9.16 -5.60
C ALA A 49 -13.40 -8.33 -6.80
N TYR A 50 -12.14 -8.53 -7.19
CA TYR A 50 -11.51 -7.81 -8.29
C TYR A 50 -10.88 -8.80 -9.29
N PRO A 51 -11.65 -9.33 -10.27
CA PRO A 51 -11.17 -10.37 -11.19
C PRO A 51 -9.96 -10.01 -12.06
N TRP A 52 -9.62 -8.73 -12.16
CA TRP A 52 -8.45 -8.25 -12.88
C TRP A 52 -7.19 -8.20 -12.01
N LEU A 53 -7.35 -8.28 -10.70
CA LEU A 53 -6.26 -8.19 -9.71
C LEU A 53 -5.42 -9.46 -9.76
N GLU A 54 -4.11 -9.29 -9.62
CA GLU A 54 -3.16 -10.41 -9.53
C GLU A 54 -2.56 -10.45 -8.13
N ARG A 55 -2.07 -11.62 -7.68
CA ARG A 55 -1.44 -11.76 -6.35
C ARG A 55 -0.26 -10.80 -6.19
N GLU A 56 0.46 -10.56 -7.28
CA GLU A 56 1.57 -9.63 -7.39
C GLU A 56 1.16 -8.18 -7.17
N ASP A 57 -0.08 -7.79 -7.49
CA ASP A 57 -0.60 -6.45 -7.17
C ASP A 57 -0.74 -6.26 -5.66
N ILE A 58 -1.23 -7.29 -4.96
CA ILE A 58 -1.37 -7.28 -3.50
C ILE A 58 0.01 -7.27 -2.84
N GLN A 59 0.94 -8.08 -3.35
CA GLN A 59 2.33 -8.09 -2.89
C GLN A 59 3.00 -6.72 -3.10
N ALA A 60 2.76 -6.07 -4.25
CA ALA A 60 3.24 -4.71 -4.52
C ALA A 60 2.68 -3.69 -3.52
N CYS A 61 1.40 -3.80 -3.14
CA CYS A 61 0.80 -2.95 -2.10
C CYS A 61 1.51 -3.10 -0.75
N LEU A 62 1.80 -4.34 -0.32
CA LEU A 62 2.51 -4.61 0.93
C LEU A 62 3.96 -4.09 0.90
N ILE A 63 4.66 -4.29 -0.21
CA ILE A 63 6.03 -3.76 -0.39
C ILE A 63 6.03 -2.24 -0.35
N TYR A 64 5.08 -1.59 -1.03
CA TYR A 64 4.93 -0.15 -1.03
C TYR A 64 4.71 0.39 0.40
N ALA A 65 3.80 -0.22 1.15
CA ALA A 65 3.55 0.12 2.55
C ALA A 65 4.79 -0.06 3.43
N ARG A 66 5.48 -1.21 3.30
CA ARG A 66 6.72 -1.49 4.04
C ARG A 66 7.79 -0.45 3.76
N ARG A 67 7.95 0.00 2.50
CA ARG A 67 8.91 1.05 2.16
C ARG A 67 8.55 2.37 2.82
N LEU A 68 7.28 2.79 2.78
CA LEU A 68 6.84 4.03 3.43
C LEU A 68 7.13 4.00 4.94
N VAL A 69 6.71 2.94 5.63
CA VAL A 69 6.94 2.80 7.07
C VAL A 69 8.43 2.66 7.40
N GLY A 70 9.21 1.96 6.57
CA GLY A 70 10.66 1.83 6.76
C GLY A 70 11.45 3.13 6.59
N HIS A 71 10.87 4.14 5.93
CA HIS A 71 11.42 5.49 5.83
C HIS A 71 10.98 6.42 6.96
N GLU A 72 9.99 6.01 7.75
CA GLU A 72 9.50 6.78 8.90
C GLU A 72 10.43 6.58 10.11
N ARG A 73 10.80 7.68 10.77
CA ARG A 73 11.53 7.65 12.05
C ARG A 73 10.78 8.51 13.06
N VAL A 74 10.46 7.93 14.20
CA VAL A 74 9.87 8.63 15.34
C VAL A 74 10.96 8.79 16.40
N GLU A 75 11.43 10.02 16.60
CA GLU A 75 12.32 10.35 17.71
C GLU A 75 11.47 10.83 18.89
N PRO A 76 11.40 10.08 20.00
CA PRO A 76 10.67 10.53 21.17
C PRO A 76 11.37 11.76 21.75
N LEU A 77 10.63 12.88 21.86
CA LEU A 77 11.09 14.02 22.64
C LEU A 77 11.14 13.62 24.11
N LEU A 78 12.35 13.43 24.65
CA LEU A 78 12.56 13.30 26.09
C LEU A 78 12.32 14.67 26.72
N ILE A 79 11.08 14.96 27.08
CA ILE A 79 10.76 16.11 27.92
C ILE A 79 11.15 15.71 29.35
N GLU A 80 12.31 16.17 29.81
CA GLU A 80 12.63 16.09 31.24
C GLU A 80 11.57 16.88 32.01
N SER A 81 10.82 16.18 32.87
CA SER A 81 9.86 16.84 33.76
C SER A 81 10.66 17.69 34.77
N PRO A 82 10.33 18.97 34.96
CA PRO A 82 10.96 19.75 36.02
C PRO A 82 10.60 19.12 37.37
N ARG A 83 11.62 18.86 38.20
CA ARG A 83 11.48 18.36 39.57
C ARG A 83 10.66 19.29 40.45
#